data_AF-A0AAU7W213-F1
#
_entry.id   AF-A0AAU7W213-F1
#
_cell.length_a   1.000
_cell.length_b   1.000
_cell.length_c   1.000
_cell.angle_alpha   90.00
_cell.angle_beta   90.00
_cell.angle_gamma   90.00
#
_symmetry.space_group_name_H-M   'P 1'
#
loop_
_entity.id
_entity.type
_entity.pdbx_description
1 polymer ?
#
loop_
_entity_poly.entity_id
_entity_poly.type
_entity_poly.pdbx_seq_one_letter_code
_entity_poly.pdbx_strand_id
1 'polypeptide(L)'
;MMSKMRVHELATELGLDARVVMQRLRDLGEFVKSPSSTIEAPVARKVRVSFGARPPRPGSPRPSPVRREHLYPHVDRPDFDPTAPSARQFGWRSGAVPAPNSPDLKANIERVRSRFPIFGDHLDAFQSLGSQVVYAGFCRQEGFKDCAVVHVRFSAAIEAGFGFTREVMIFYSPHEDLQGRTLHLALKELAKTDRSVTPDILFMWSPDQRLRIKLNDWSRPAKLAIPLLIDDEDELSLITLLRNYIYARDLFYMTTPVHGASFFGRRTLLQSLRDDVFSQQVAGVFGLRKSGKTSILMQLKEELKEDKVVTVLMDLETFPAPPEDPTDDIVSDLRRRLIEELKSHSLRTQELSQLPDRPSILELKNALQAILKRLHKDGHRVLVLLDEIEYLTPADRIDIAEGDMPRVAQFLSALRSIVQESENFTFILAGLTSAIVEGGRLYGRPNPLFSWAKAVYVKPLEREEADVLASTVGGKMGIQIEPGALEALHEASGGHAFLYRNLSSAVVGHLPTDDFQRTMTRASVLTELTDWKSRMQGHIEEIVQHVKRYYANEAVMLDVLMESPADFKELAPSERVAVRRLKDLGLVHEHDGEFEVSVLLELV
;
A
#
# COMPACT_ATOMS: atom_id res chain seq x y z
N MET A 1 -26.64 25.92 -5.76
CA MET A 1 -27.17 26.32 -4.44
C MET A 1 -26.20 27.31 -3.79
N MET A 2 -26.66 28.48 -3.33
CA MET A 2 -25.78 29.44 -2.63
C MET A 2 -25.32 28.85 -1.29
N SER A 3 -24.01 28.67 -1.12
CA SER A 3 -23.39 28.21 0.12
C SER A 3 -23.78 29.14 1.28
N LYS A 4 -24.43 28.58 2.31
CA LYS A 4 -24.75 29.29 3.55
C LYS A 4 -23.48 29.41 4.40
N MET A 5 -23.17 30.61 4.88
CA MET A 5 -21.93 30.94 5.61
C MET A 5 -22.20 30.94 7.12
N ARG A 6 -21.23 30.49 7.94
CA ARG A 6 -21.37 30.53 9.41
C ARG A 6 -20.87 31.87 9.99
N VAL A 7 -21.39 32.27 11.15
CA VAL A 7 -21.04 33.56 11.79
C VAL A 7 -19.54 33.66 12.13
N HIS A 8 -18.91 32.59 12.60
CA HIS A 8 -17.46 32.58 12.87
C HIS A 8 -16.61 32.69 11.59
N GLU A 9 -17.09 32.18 10.46
CA GLU A 9 -16.42 32.34 9.16
C GLU A 9 -16.51 33.80 8.71
N LEU A 10 -17.67 34.44 8.87
CA LEU A 10 -17.85 35.86 8.57
C LEU A 10 -17.00 36.76 9.50
N ALA A 11 -16.88 36.38 10.79
CA ALA A 11 -16.04 37.10 11.74
C ALA A 11 -14.55 36.99 11.39
N THR A 12 -14.10 35.81 10.98
CA THR A 12 -12.73 35.57 10.51
C THR A 12 -12.44 36.36 9.24
N GLU A 13 -13.39 36.42 8.29
CA GLU A 13 -13.26 37.22 7.06
C GLU A 13 -13.12 38.73 7.34
N LEU A 14 -13.82 39.24 8.37
CA LEU A 14 -13.78 40.65 8.76
C LEU A 14 -12.64 40.99 9.73
N GLY A 15 -11.86 40.01 10.19
CA GLY A 15 -10.83 40.21 11.21
C GLY A 15 -11.37 40.63 12.58
N LEU A 16 -12.62 40.27 12.90
CA LEU A 16 -13.31 40.67 14.12
C LEU A 16 -13.62 39.46 15.01
N ASP A 17 -13.82 39.70 16.31
CA ASP A 17 -14.31 38.65 17.23
C ASP A 17 -15.77 38.27 16.90
N ALA A 18 -16.10 36.99 16.98
CA ALA A 18 -17.44 36.49 16.68
C ALA A 18 -18.54 37.14 17.56
N ARG A 19 -18.20 37.59 18.78
CA ARG A 19 -19.14 38.34 19.64
C ARG A 19 -19.52 39.70 19.06
N VAL A 20 -18.58 40.39 18.41
CA VAL A 20 -18.82 41.70 17.77
C VAL A 20 -19.76 41.53 16.57
N VAL A 21 -19.54 40.49 15.77
CA VAL A 21 -20.41 40.17 14.62
C VAL A 21 -21.81 39.73 15.05
N MET A 22 -21.92 38.91 16.10
CA MET A 22 -23.22 38.54 16.67
C MET A 22 -23.98 39.74 17.24
N GLN A 23 -23.27 40.68 17.87
CA GLN A 23 -23.89 41.92 18.35
C GLN A 23 -24.42 42.75 17.18
N ARG A 24 -23.63 42.89 16.11
CA ARG A 24 -24.07 43.64 14.93
C ARG A 24 -25.23 42.98 14.19
N LEU A 25 -25.28 41.66 14.15
CA LEU A 25 -26.44 40.91 13.64
C LEU A 25 -27.70 41.21 14.45
N ARG A 26 -27.60 41.26 15.78
CA ARG A 26 -28.71 41.66 16.66
C ARG A 26 -29.17 43.09 16.40
N ASP A 27 -28.25 44.03 16.23
CA ASP A 27 -28.59 45.44 15.92
C ASP A 27 -29.29 45.58 14.55
N LEU A 28 -29.06 44.65 13.62
CA LEU A 28 -29.69 44.59 12.30
C LEU A 28 -31.00 43.77 12.31
N GLY A 29 -31.45 43.27 13.46
CA GLY A 29 -32.68 42.51 13.63
C GLY A 29 -32.56 40.99 13.37
N GLU A 30 -31.34 40.46 13.23
CA GLU A 30 -31.06 39.06 12.91
C GLU A 30 -30.50 38.33 14.15
N PHE A 31 -31.28 37.39 14.70
CA PHE A 31 -30.92 36.70 15.94
C PHE A 31 -30.24 35.35 15.68
N VAL A 32 -28.98 35.24 16.10
CA VAL A 32 -28.19 34.00 16.04
C VAL A 32 -27.86 33.50 17.45
N LYS A 33 -27.93 32.18 17.66
CA LYS A 33 -27.76 31.55 18.99
C LYS A 33 -26.29 31.40 19.40
N SER A 34 -25.39 31.25 18.42
CA SER A 34 -23.96 31.00 18.67
C SER A 34 -23.09 31.32 17.43
N PRO A 35 -21.77 31.45 17.57
CA PRO A 35 -20.82 31.64 16.45
C PRO A 35 -20.87 30.55 15.36
N SER A 36 -21.43 29.38 15.68
CA SER A 36 -21.61 28.27 14.75
C SER A 36 -22.91 28.37 13.93
N SER A 37 -23.76 29.36 14.21
CA SER A 37 -25.03 29.57 13.50
C SER A 37 -24.77 29.97 12.04
N THR A 38 -25.61 29.48 11.14
CA THR A 38 -25.53 29.75 9.71
C THR A 38 -26.40 30.96 9.34
N ILE A 39 -25.88 31.83 8.48
CA ILE A 39 -26.57 33.04 8.00
C ILE A 39 -26.71 33.02 6.48
N GLU A 40 -27.83 33.57 5.99
CA GLU A 40 -28.10 33.70 4.56
C GLU A 40 -27.20 34.75 3.91
N ALA A 41 -26.86 34.53 2.62
CA ALA A 41 -25.93 35.39 1.89
C ALA A 41 -26.30 36.89 1.87
N PRO A 42 -27.59 37.31 1.77
CA PRO A 42 -27.97 38.72 1.84
C PRO A 42 -27.70 39.36 3.20
N VAL A 43 -27.89 38.61 4.29
CA VAL A 43 -27.63 39.08 5.67
C VAL A 43 -26.13 39.26 5.87
N ALA A 44 -25.33 38.28 5.44
CA ALA A 44 -23.87 38.38 5.49
C ALA A 44 -23.34 39.58 4.67
N ARG A 45 -23.98 39.95 3.56
CA ARG A 45 -23.63 41.16 2.78
C ARG A 45 -23.94 42.45 3.56
N LYS A 46 -25.11 42.55 4.20
CA LYS A 46 -25.47 43.71 5.03
C LYS A 46 -24.48 43.93 6.17
N VAL A 47 -24.06 42.85 6.83
CA VAL A 47 -23.06 42.93 7.91
C VAL A 47 -21.70 43.42 7.38
N ARG A 48 -21.20 42.89 6.25
CA ARG A 48 -19.96 43.38 5.61
C ARG A 48 -20.00 44.88 5.31
N VAL A 49 -21.10 45.34 4.71
CA VAL A 49 -21.30 46.77 4.41
C VAL A 49 -21.31 47.61 5.69
N SER A 50 -21.93 47.11 6.76
CA SER A 50 -22.01 47.82 8.04
C SER A 50 -20.66 48.03 8.74
N PHE A 51 -19.64 47.25 8.36
CA PHE A 51 -18.26 47.38 8.82
C PHE A 51 -17.32 47.99 7.76
N GLY A 52 -17.87 48.55 6.67
CA GLY A 52 -17.08 49.21 5.62
C GLY A 52 -16.36 48.27 4.65
N ALA A 53 -16.63 46.96 4.70
CA ALA A 53 -16.03 45.97 3.80
C ALA A 53 -16.75 45.92 2.44
N ARG A 54 -15.99 45.97 1.34
CA ARG A 54 -16.51 45.90 -0.04
C ARG A 54 -16.86 44.44 -0.39
N PRO A 55 -18.06 44.12 -0.91
CA PRO A 55 -18.44 42.73 -1.18
C PRO A 55 -17.62 42.12 -2.35
N PRO A 56 -17.21 40.84 -2.25
CA PRO A 56 -16.47 40.16 -3.33
C PRO A 56 -17.35 39.88 -4.56
N ARG A 57 -16.75 39.94 -5.76
CA ARG A 57 -17.40 39.59 -7.04
C ARG A 57 -17.67 38.07 -7.10
N PRO A 58 -18.76 37.61 -7.73
CA PRO A 58 -19.04 36.19 -7.85
C PRO A 58 -17.97 35.52 -8.73
N GLY A 59 -17.29 34.49 -8.21
CA GLY A 59 -16.36 33.64 -8.98
C GLY A 59 -14.92 33.53 -8.47
N SER A 60 -14.56 34.06 -7.29
CA SER A 60 -13.23 33.87 -6.70
C SER A 60 -13.27 32.82 -5.57
N PRO A 61 -12.33 31.85 -5.53
CA PRO A 61 -12.24 30.90 -4.42
C PRO A 61 -11.82 31.62 -3.14
N ARG A 62 -12.50 31.30 -2.03
CA ARG A 62 -12.26 31.90 -0.70
C ARG A 62 -10.95 31.40 -0.08
N PRO A 63 -10.21 32.25 0.65
CA PRO A 63 -9.07 31.82 1.44
C PRO A 63 -9.53 31.07 2.71
N SER A 64 -8.82 29.99 3.05
CA SER A 64 -9.03 29.19 4.26
C SER A 64 -8.48 29.89 5.52
N PRO A 65 -8.98 29.56 6.72
CA PRO A 65 -8.69 30.32 7.94
C PRO A 65 -7.30 30.03 8.51
N VAL A 66 -6.64 31.10 8.96
CA VAL A 66 -5.35 31.10 9.65
C VAL A 66 -5.47 30.35 10.99
N ARG A 67 -4.69 29.27 11.14
CA ARG A 67 -4.46 28.60 12.42
C ARG A 67 -3.20 29.20 13.07
N ARG A 68 -3.30 29.50 14.37
CA ARG A 68 -2.23 30.10 15.19
C ARG A 68 -0.92 29.35 15.10
N GLU A 69 0.16 30.13 15.05
CA GLU A 69 1.56 29.78 14.84
C GLU A 69 2.05 28.68 15.80
N HIS A 70 2.51 27.57 15.20
CA HIS A 70 3.63 26.79 15.72
C HIS A 70 4.82 27.09 14.82
N LEU A 71 5.90 27.57 15.41
CA LEU A 71 7.13 28.07 14.78
C LEU A 71 7.97 26.96 14.14
N TYR A 72 7.48 26.28 13.10
CA TYR A 72 8.29 25.54 12.12
C TYR A 72 7.50 25.43 10.82
N PRO A 73 8.02 25.83 9.64
CA PRO A 73 7.31 25.64 8.38
C PRO A 73 7.30 24.15 8.02
N HIS A 74 6.22 23.46 8.41
CA HIS A 74 5.89 22.14 7.90
C HIS A 74 5.25 22.32 6.51
N VAL A 75 5.92 21.86 5.46
CA VAL A 75 5.33 21.76 4.11
C VAL A 75 4.42 20.54 4.12
N ASP A 76 3.12 20.74 4.29
CA ASP A 76 2.12 19.68 4.18
C ASP A 76 1.60 19.57 2.73
N ARG A 77 1.64 18.33 2.22
CA ARG A 77 1.14 17.74 0.95
C ARG A 77 2.14 17.62 -0.23
N PRO A 78 2.50 16.39 -0.64
CA PRO A 78 3.06 16.13 -1.96
C PRO A 78 1.94 15.65 -2.89
N ASP A 79 1.36 16.55 -3.68
CA ASP A 79 0.85 16.15 -4.99
C ASP A 79 2.08 16.01 -5.89
N PHE A 80 2.31 14.80 -6.41
CA PHE A 80 3.28 14.59 -7.48
C PHE A 80 2.86 15.45 -8.67
N ASP A 81 3.63 16.50 -8.97
CA ASP A 81 3.42 17.34 -10.15
C ASP A 81 4.16 16.72 -11.36
N PRO A 82 3.47 16.11 -12.33
CA PRO A 82 4.09 15.56 -13.53
C PRO A 82 4.72 16.64 -14.44
N THR A 83 4.60 17.92 -14.10
CA THR A 83 5.25 19.06 -14.78
C THR A 83 6.47 19.60 -14.04
N ALA A 84 6.85 19.01 -12.90
CA ALA A 84 8.11 19.34 -12.23
C ALA A 84 9.29 19.18 -13.21
N PRO A 85 10.21 20.17 -13.30
CA PRO A 85 11.24 20.19 -14.32
C PRO A 85 12.14 18.96 -14.19
N SER A 86 12.04 18.05 -15.16
CA SER A 86 12.95 16.90 -15.22
C SER A 86 14.40 17.38 -15.29
N ALA A 87 15.32 16.65 -14.66
CA ALA A 87 16.78 16.90 -14.77
C ALA A 87 17.26 17.01 -16.23
N ARG A 88 16.44 16.50 -17.18
CA ARG A 88 16.65 16.49 -18.63
C ARG A 88 16.61 17.85 -19.31
N GLN A 89 15.89 18.84 -18.78
CA GLN A 89 15.75 20.15 -19.42
C GLN A 89 16.53 21.28 -18.71
N PHE A 90 16.82 21.12 -17.42
CA PHE A 90 17.35 22.21 -16.59
C PHE A 90 18.53 21.81 -15.67
N GLY A 91 19.03 20.56 -15.76
CA GLY A 91 20.15 20.04 -14.97
C GLY A 91 19.79 19.63 -13.53
N TRP A 92 20.68 18.90 -12.85
CA TRP A 92 20.48 18.41 -11.47
C TRP A 92 20.28 19.49 -10.41
N ARG A 93 20.59 20.75 -10.74
CA ARG A 93 20.38 21.92 -9.88
C ARG A 93 18.96 22.50 -9.97
N SER A 94 18.12 21.99 -10.88
CA SER A 94 16.77 22.52 -11.11
C SER A 94 15.85 22.27 -9.92
N GLY A 95 15.01 23.26 -9.61
CA GLY A 95 14.17 23.29 -8.43
C GLY A 95 15.00 23.26 -7.13
N ALA A 96 16.04 24.09 -7.06
CA ALA A 96 16.89 24.21 -5.89
C ALA A 96 16.10 24.56 -4.62
N VAL A 97 16.45 23.92 -3.52
CA VAL A 97 15.84 24.15 -2.22
C VAL A 97 16.36 25.47 -1.65
N PRO A 98 15.50 26.38 -1.15
CA PRO A 98 15.93 27.61 -0.53
C PRO A 98 16.84 27.35 0.68
N ALA A 99 17.94 28.10 0.77
CA ALA A 99 18.87 27.98 1.89
C ALA A 99 18.13 28.29 3.22
N PRO A 100 18.30 27.44 4.25
CA PRO A 100 17.61 27.65 5.50
C PRO A 100 18.17 28.86 6.26
N ASN A 101 17.26 29.73 6.72
CA ASN A 101 17.62 30.95 7.43
C ASN A 101 17.54 30.84 8.96
N SER A 102 17.22 29.66 9.51
CA SER A 102 17.14 29.47 10.95
C SER A 102 18.52 29.55 11.63
N PRO A 103 18.73 30.45 12.61
CA PRO A 103 19.98 30.53 13.37
C PRO A 103 20.31 29.23 14.12
N ASP A 104 19.28 28.57 14.67
CA ASP A 104 19.44 27.31 15.41
C ASP A 104 19.92 26.17 14.52
N LEU A 105 19.42 26.11 13.28
CA LEU A 105 19.88 25.09 12.34
C LEU A 105 21.33 25.34 11.93
N LYS A 106 21.71 26.58 11.66
CA LYS A 106 23.11 26.94 11.34
C LYS A 106 24.06 26.59 12.49
N ALA A 107 23.67 26.89 13.73
CA ALA A 107 24.45 26.51 14.91
C ALA A 107 24.57 24.98 15.06
N ASN A 108 23.50 24.24 14.79
CA ASN A 108 23.53 22.77 14.84
C ASN A 108 24.37 22.16 13.71
N ILE A 109 24.31 22.71 12.49
CA ILE A 109 25.15 22.31 11.36
C ILE A 109 26.62 22.47 11.74
N GLU A 110 26.99 23.63 12.28
CA GLU A 110 28.38 23.88 12.71
C GLU A 110 28.82 22.94 13.83
N ARG A 111 27.93 22.65 14.79
CA ARG A 111 28.21 21.68 15.85
C ARG A 111 28.48 20.28 15.27
N VAL A 112 27.69 19.82 14.30
CA VAL A 112 27.94 18.53 13.62
C VAL A 112 29.25 18.59 12.83
N ARG A 113 29.52 19.68 12.09
CA ARG A 113 30.75 19.89 11.31
C ARG A 113 32.01 19.84 12.19
N SER A 114 31.95 20.44 13.37
CA SER A 114 33.07 20.42 14.31
C SER A 114 33.45 19.00 14.77
N ARG A 115 32.46 18.09 14.86
CA ARG A 115 32.67 16.69 15.23
C ARG A 115 33.03 15.81 14.04
N PHE A 116 32.46 16.11 12.88
CA PHE A 116 32.61 15.38 11.63
C PHE A 116 33.07 16.35 10.53
N PRO A 117 34.38 16.64 10.40
CA PRO A 117 34.87 17.62 9.42
C PRO A 117 34.42 17.34 7.98
N ILE A 118 34.39 16.05 7.59
CA ILE A 118 33.87 15.54 6.30
C ILE A 118 32.43 16.00 5.98
N PHE A 119 31.63 16.34 7.00
CA PHE A 119 30.29 16.86 6.78
C PHE A 119 30.32 18.21 6.06
N GLY A 120 31.41 18.98 6.19
CA GLY A 120 31.63 20.18 5.39
C GLY A 120 31.64 19.87 3.90
N ASP A 121 32.42 18.88 3.49
CA ASP A 121 32.57 18.49 2.09
C ASP A 121 31.24 17.95 1.53
N HIS A 122 30.52 17.15 2.33
CA HIS A 122 29.17 16.71 1.98
C HIS A 122 28.18 17.87 1.86
N LEU A 123 28.26 18.86 2.76
CA LEU A 123 27.39 20.04 2.73
C LEU A 123 27.62 20.84 1.45
N ASP A 124 28.87 21.04 1.06
CA ASP A 124 29.25 21.75 -0.16
C ASP A 124 28.78 20.98 -1.41
N ALA A 125 28.92 19.64 -1.42
CA ALA A 125 28.39 18.78 -2.48
C ALA A 125 26.85 18.82 -2.59
N PHE A 126 26.13 18.88 -1.48
CA PHE A 126 24.66 19.04 -1.52
C PHE A 126 24.27 20.42 -2.07
N GLN A 127 24.94 21.47 -1.60
CA GLN A 127 24.65 22.85 -2.02
C GLN A 127 24.97 23.09 -3.49
N SER A 128 26.07 22.54 -4.01
CA SER A 128 26.44 22.64 -5.43
C SER A 128 25.33 22.08 -6.33
N LEU A 129 24.64 21.03 -5.88
CA LEU A 129 23.51 20.39 -6.55
C LEU A 129 22.14 21.01 -6.23
N GLY A 130 22.10 22.16 -5.56
CA GLY A 130 20.84 22.85 -5.21
C GLY A 130 20.04 22.17 -4.10
N SER A 131 20.68 21.31 -3.31
CA SER A 131 20.08 20.58 -2.18
C SER A 131 20.47 21.22 -0.86
N GLN A 132 19.65 21.07 0.19
CA GLN A 132 19.85 21.76 1.47
C GLN A 132 19.70 20.83 2.66
N VAL A 133 20.56 21.03 3.67
CA VAL A 133 20.38 20.41 4.99
C VAL A 133 19.25 21.13 5.72
N VAL A 134 18.20 20.41 6.09
CA VAL A 134 17.01 20.95 6.79
C VAL A 134 16.96 20.53 8.26
N TYR A 135 17.86 19.62 8.67
CA TYR A 135 18.04 19.21 10.05
C TYR A 135 19.47 18.77 10.30
N ALA A 136 19.99 19.10 11.49
CA ALA A 136 21.23 18.53 12.00
C ALA A 136 21.11 18.38 13.52
N GLY A 137 21.53 17.25 14.07
CA GLY A 137 21.48 16.98 15.50
C GLY A 137 22.27 15.75 15.91
N PHE A 138 22.44 15.54 17.21
CA PHE A 138 23.06 14.35 17.76
C PHE A 138 22.00 13.36 18.26
N CYS A 139 22.32 12.08 18.18
CA CYS A 139 21.50 11.00 18.70
C CYS A 139 21.29 11.16 20.21
N ARG A 140 20.08 10.85 20.69
CA ARG A 140 19.73 10.93 22.12
C ARG A 140 19.86 9.59 22.85
N GLN A 141 19.98 8.47 22.13
CA GLN A 141 20.09 7.14 22.72
C GLN A 141 21.44 6.96 23.44
N GLU A 142 21.42 6.27 24.58
CA GLU A 142 22.63 5.96 25.34
C GLU A 142 23.58 5.05 24.55
N GLY A 143 24.89 5.30 24.67
CA GLY A 143 25.93 4.60 23.92
C GLY A 143 26.21 5.13 22.52
N PHE A 144 25.41 6.09 22.03
CA PHE A 144 25.56 6.64 20.66
C PHE A 144 25.34 8.15 20.60
N LYS A 145 25.48 8.85 21.74
CA LYS A 145 25.29 10.32 21.82
C LYS A 145 26.28 11.11 20.98
N ASP A 146 27.35 10.46 20.55
CA ASP A 146 28.41 10.95 19.69
C ASP A 146 28.11 10.74 18.19
N CYS A 147 27.07 9.98 17.83
CA CYS A 147 26.56 9.89 16.47
C CYS A 147 25.66 11.08 16.13
N ALA A 148 25.69 11.52 14.87
CA ALA A 148 24.84 12.61 14.38
C ALA A 148 23.84 12.13 13.33
N VAL A 149 22.70 12.82 13.30
CA VAL A 149 21.62 12.65 12.33
C VAL A 149 21.44 13.98 11.60
N VAL A 150 21.50 13.93 10.28
CA VAL A 150 21.32 15.07 9.38
C VAL A 150 20.22 14.72 8.40
N HIS A 151 19.33 15.65 8.08
CA HIS A 151 18.35 15.46 7.01
C HIS A 151 18.63 16.41 5.87
N VAL A 152 18.54 15.89 4.65
CA VAL A 152 18.73 16.65 3.43
C VAL A 152 17.43 16.65 2.64
N ARG A 153 17.04 17.83 2.16
CA ARG A 153 16.04 17.98 1.11
C ARG A 153 16.79 18.16 -0.20
N PHE A 154 16.55 17.29 -1.17
CA PHE A 154 17.23 17.33 -2.45
C PHE A 154 16.56 18.33 -3.41
N SER A 155 17.28 18.79 -4.42
CA SER A 155 16.69 19.59 -5.49
C SER A 155 15.56 18.83 -6.18
N ALA A 156 14.56 19.53 -6.73
CA ALA A 156 13.43 18.88 -7.39
C ALA A 156 13.88 17.92 -8.51
N ALA A 157 14.97 18.24 -9.21
CA ALA A 157 15.56 17.36 -10.22
C ALA A 157 16.11 16.04 -9.66
N ILE A 158 16.81 16.08 -8.52
CA ILE A 158 17.31 14.88 -7.85
C ILE A 158 16.14 14.09 -7.24
N GLU A 159 15.18 14.78 -6.63
CA GLU A 159 13.98 14.15 -6.06
C GLU A 159 13.18 13.41 -7.13
N ALA A 160 12.91 14.07 -8.26
CA ALA A 160 12.23 13.46 -9.38
C ALA A 160 13.06 12.32 -10.01
N GLY A 161 14.38 12.50 -10.15
CA GLY A 161 15.27 11.52 -10.75
C GLY A 161 15.31 10.21 -9.96
N PHE A 162 15.54 10.31 -8.65
CA PHE A 162 15.74 9.16 -7.77
C PHE A 162 14.47 8.73 -6.99
N GLY A 163 13.32 9.32 -7.31
CA GLY A 163 12.03 8.97 -6.70
C GLY A 163 11.90 9.37 -5.23
N PHE A 164 12.65 10.36 -4.76
CA PHE A 164 12.49 10.89 -3.42
C PHE A 164 11.26 11.79 -3.36
N THR A 165 10.41 11.57 -2.36
CA THR A 165 9.22 12.41 -2.10
C THR A 165 9.35 13.19 -0.78
N ARG A 166 10.38 12.86 0.01
CA ARG A 166 10.58 13.27 1.40
C ARG A 166 12.05 13.59 1.64
N GLU A 167 12.35 14.17 2.81
CA GLU A 167 13.74 14.36 3.25
C GLU A 167 14.47 13.01 3.30
N VAL A 168 15.78 13.00 3.12
CA VAL A 168 16.61 11.79 3.25
C VAL A 168 17.52 11.93 4.46
N MET A 169 17.52 10.91 5.32
CA MET A 169 18.35 10.88 6.52
C MET A 169 19.78 10.46 6.18
N ILE A 170 20.74 11.17 6.76
CA ILE A 170 22.16 10.85 6.77
C ILE A 170 22.58 10.61 8.22
N PHE A 171 23.17 9.45 8.47
CA PHE A 171 23.66 9.04 9.78
C PHE A 171 25.18 9.08 9.81
N TYR A 172 25.75 9.86 10.73
CA TYR A 172 27.20 9.96 10.94
C TYR A 172 27.61 9.20 12.19
N SER A 173 28.50 8.22 12.00
CA SER A 173 29.10 7.43 13.07
C SER A 173 30.59 7.81 13.21
N PRO A 174 31.10 8.06 14.43
CA PRO A 174 32.53 8.33 14.62
C PRO A 174 33.38 7.06 14.74
N HIS A 175 32.77 5.88 14.66
CA HIS A 175 33.45 4.61 14.91
C HIS A 175 34.32 4.16 13.73
N GLU A 176 35.59 3.87 13.99
CA GLU A 176 36.55 3.34 13.00
C GLU A 176 36.29 1.87 12.64
N ASP A 177 35.62 1.13 13.55
CA ASP A 177 35.05 -0.19 13.28
C ASP A 177 33.53 -0.09 13.44
N LEU A 178 32.83 0.05 12.33
CA LEU A 178 31.38 0.07 12.32
C LEU A 178 30.85 -1.31 12.68
N GLN A 179 29.85 -1.38 13.56
CA GLN A 179 29.22 -2.62 14.01
C GLN A 179 27.73 -2.65 13.62
N GLY A 180 27.17 -3.85 13.42
CA GLY A 180 25.76 -4.00 13.00
C GLY A 180 24.73 -3.37 13.96
N ARG A 181 25.05 -3.28 15.27
CA ARG A 181 24.21 -2.57 16.26
C ARG A 181 24.04 -1.07 15.95
N THR A 182 25.06 -0.44 15.34
CA THR A 182 25.04 0.97 14.95
C THR A 182 24.08 1.19 13.78
N LEU A 183 24.07 0.28 12.80
CA LEU A 183 23.10 0.31 11.70
C LEU A 183 21.67 0.09 12.21
N HIS A 184 21.48 -0.87 13.13
CA HIS A 184 20.17 -1.11 13.74
C HIS A 184 19.64 0.12 14.48
N LEU A 185 20.52 0.84 15.18
CA LEU A 185 20.18 2.12 15.79
C LEU A 185 19.78 3.17 14.75
N ALA A 186 20.56 3.34 13.68
CA ALA A 186 20.25 4.29 12.62
C ALA A 186 18.86 4.01 12.02
N LEU A 187 18.53 2.74 11.76
CA LEU A 187 17.22 2.32 11.30
C LEU A 187 16.09 2.61 12.31
N LYS A 188 16.38 2.48 13.61
CA LYS A 188 15.45 2.81 14.69
C LYS A 188 15.21 4.32 14.80
N GLU A 189 16.24 5.15 14.62
CA GLU A 189 16.10 6.61 14.53
C GLU A 189 15.26 7.00 13.30
N LEU A 190 15.53 6.39 12.14
CA LEU A 190 14.75 6.60 10.92
C LEU A 190 13.26 6.31 11.14
N ALA A 191 12.94 5.21 11.83
CA ALA A 191 11.56 4.79 12.09
C ALA A 191 10.83 5.66 13.15
N LYS A 192 11.58 6.30 14.06
CA LYS A 192 11.02 7.09 15.17
C LYS A 192 10.87 8.58 14.86
N THR A 193 11.38 9.02 13.73
CA THR A 193 11.46 10.44 13.45
C THR A 193 10.07 10.99 13.09
N ASP A 194 9.58 11.97 13.87
CA ASP A 194 8.31 12.69 13.61
C ASP A 194 8.36 13.57 12.34
N ARG A 195 9.49 13.60 11.63
CA ARG A 195 9.68 14.38 10.41
C ARG A 195 9.39 13.54 9.18
N SER A 196 8.94 14.18 8.11
CA SER A 196 8.65 13.54 6.82
C SER A 196 9.93 13.12 6.11
N VAL A 197 10.49 11.97 6.52
CA VAL A 197 11.69 11.36 5.96
C VAL A 197 11.31 10.14 5.11
N THR A 198 12.11 9.86 4.09
CA THR A 198 12.05 8.66 3.26
C THR A 198 12.30 7.43 4.15
N PRO A 199 11.30 6.54 4.33
CA PRO A 199 11.36 5.52 5.40
C PRO A 199 12.28 4.35 5.07
N ASP A 200 12.66 4.18 3.82
CA ASP A 200 13.32 2.99 3.28
C ASP A 200 14.77 3.23 2.83
N ILE A 201 15.24 4.48 2.84
CA ILE A 201 16.60 4.85 2.42
C ILE A 201 17.26 5.72 3.50
N LEU A 202 18.49 5.38 3.87
CA LEU A 202 19.38 6.24 4.64
C LEU A 202 20.78 6.24 4.06
N PHE A 203 21.45 7.37 4.16
CA PHE A 203 22.88 7.45 3.97
C PHE A 203 23.60 7.24 5.29
N MET A 204 24.77 6.62 5.24
CA MET A 204 25.59 6.41 6.42
C MET A 204 27.05 6.71 6.12
N TRP A 205 27.69 7.48 6.99
CA TRP A 205 29.12 7.75 6.96
C TRP A 205 29.78 7.26 8.25
N SER A 206 30.99 6.70 8.13
CA SER A 206 31.87 6.31 9.24
C SER A 206 33.32 6.35 8.75
N PRO A 207 34.32 6.58 9.60
CA PRO A 207 35.74 6.50 9.22
C PRO A 207 36.24 5.06 8.94
N ASP A 208 35.34 4.06 9.01
CA ASP A 208 35.64 2.66 8.77
C ASP A 208 36.01 2.40 7.30
N GLN A 209 37.22 1.90 7.07
CA GLN A 209 37.72 1.56 5.72
C GLN A 209 36.89 0.48 5.01
N ARG A 210 36.15 -0.34 5.78
CA ARG A 210 35.26 -1.39 5.28
C ARG A 210 33.80 -0.96 5.25
N LEU A 211 33.49 0.33 5.42
CA LEU A 211 32.12 0.86 5.43
C LEU A 211 31.30 0.35 4.24
N ARG A 212 31.83 0.48 3.01
CA ARG A 212 31.16 0.03 1.79
C ARG A 212 30.83 -1.46 1.82
N ILE A 213 31.80 -2.29 2.21
CA ILE A 213 31.66 -3.76 2.24
C ILE A 213 30.60 -4.14 3.29
N LYS A 214 30.71 -3.57 4.50
CA LYS A 214 29.79 -3.85 5.61
C LYS A 214 28.37 -3.41 5.31
N LEU A 215 28.17 -2.22 4.74
CA LEU A 215 26.81 -1.77 4.39
C LEU A 215 26.23 -2.58 3.23
N ASN A 216 27.03 -3.00 2.25
CA ASN A 216 26.55 -3.90 1.20
C ASN A 216 26.08 -5.25 1.77
N ASP A 217 26.74 -5.77 2.81
CA ASP A 217 26.39 -7.02 3.49
C ASP A 217 25.16 -6.86 4.42
N TRP A 218 25.06 -5.75 5.14
CA TRP A 218 24.02 -5.57 6.17
C TRP A 218 22.75 -4.90 5.68
N SER A 219 22.81 -4.17 4.57
CA SER A 219 21.68 -3.50 3.95
C SER A 219 20.66 -4.51 3.42
N ARG A 220 19.36 -4.20 3.53
CA ARG A 220 18.28 -5.12 3.14
C ARG A 220 17.46 -4.56 1.97
N PRO A 221 16.79 -5.42 1.17
CA PRO A 221 15.78 -5.03 0.18
C PRO A 221 14.81 -3.95 0.67
N ALA A 222 14.23 -4.11 1.86
CA ALA A 222 13.24 -3.17 2.41
C ALA A 222 13.82 -1.92 3.10
N LYS A 223 15.13 -1.88 3.40
CA LYS A 223 15.80 -0.79 4.12
C LYS A 223 17.23 -0.64 3.60
N LEU A 224 17.42 0.31 2.69
CA LEU A 224 18.67 0.57 2.00
C LEU A 224 19.57 1.51 2.82
N ALA A 225 20.73 1.02 3.23
CA ALA A 225 21.80 1.84 3.79
C ALA A 225 22.87 2.10 2.72
N ILE A 226 23.05 3.36 2.35
CA ILE A 226 24.00 3.79 1.31
C ILE A 226 25.25 4.36 1.98
N PRO A 227 26.46 3.86 1.70
CA PRO A 227 27.70 4.47 2.19
C PRO A 227 27.86 5.86 1.55
N LEU A 228 27.87 6.92 2.35
CA LEU A 228 28.04 8.29 1.85
C LEU A 228 29.53 8.54 1.56
N LEU A 229 29.99 8.07 0.42
CA LEU A 229 31.35 8.25 -0.08
C LEU A 229 31.27 9.17 -1.30
N ILE A 230 31.44 10.47 -1.07
CA ILE A 230 31.45 11.50 -2.11
C ILE A 230 32.90 11.91 -2.33
N ASP A 231 33.29 11.99 -3.59
CA ASP A 231 34.55 12.58 -4.05
C ASP A 231 34.33 14.09 -4.20
N ASP A 232 35.12 14.89 -3.48
CA ASP A 232 35.04 16.35 -3.49
C ASP A 232 35.55 16.97 -4.80
N GLU A 233 36.32 16.22 -5.60
CA GLU A 233 36.79 16.66 -6.91
C GLU A 233 35.76 16.44 -8.04
N ASP A 234 34.74 15.61 -7.82
CA ASP A 234 33.68 15.30 -8.80
C ASP A 234 32.30 15.80 -8.36
N GLU A 235 31.82 16.88 -8.98
CA GLU A 235 30.49 17.45 -8.72
C GLU A 235 29.34 16.45 -8.94
N LEU A 236 29.55 15.40 -9.74
CA LEU A 236 28.55 14.35 -10.01
C LEU A 236 28.73 13.12 -9.12
N SER A 237 29.70 13.10 -8.21
CA SER A 237 30.01 11.92 -7.39
C SER A 237 28.81 11.46 -6.55
N LEU A 238 28.03 12.39 -5.99
CA LEU A 238 26.78 12.08 -5.29
C LEU A 238 25.74 11.44 -6.22
N ILE A 239 25.61 11.95 -7.46
CA ILE A 239 24.66 11.41 -8.45
C ILE A 239 25.09 9.99 -8.86
N THR A 240 26.39 9.77 -9.06
CA THR A 240 26.97 8.45 -9.34
C THR A 240 26.74 7.49 -8.18
N LEU A 241 26.93 7.93 -6.94
CA LEU A 241 26.67 7.13 -5.75
C LEU A 241 25.20 6.73 -5.65
N LEU A 242 24.29 7.68 -5.81
CA LEU A 242 22.85 7.45 -5.82
C LEU A 242 22.45 6.42 -6.89
N ARG A 243 22.99 6.54 -8.11
CA ARG A 243 22.76 5.60 -9.20
C ARG A 243 23.17 4.17 -8.82
N ASN A 244 24.40 4.02 -8.34
CA ASN A 244 24.97 2.70 -8.04
C ASN A 244 24.19 1.93 -6.97
N TYR A 245 23.48 2.62 -6.09
CA TYR A 245 22.75 2.00 -4.99
C TYR A 245 21.24 1.94 -5.19
N ILE A 246 20.65 2.94 -5.85
CA ILE A 246 19.20 3.02 -6.05
C ILE A 246 18.81 2.34 -7.36
N TYR A 247 19.51 2.61 -8.46
CA TYR A 247 19.15 2.10 -9.80
C TYR A 247 19.68 0.71 -10.09
N ALA A 248 20.63 0.20 -9.29
CA ALA A 248 21.09 -1.19 -9.37
C ALA A 248 20.03 -2.20 -8.89
N ARG A 249 18.91 -1.74 -8.33
CA ARG A 249 17.85 -2.61 -7.81
C ARG A 249 16.73 -2.74 -8.81
N ASP A 250 16.41 -3.97 -9.17
CA ASP A 250 15.18 -4.27 -9.88
C ASP A 250 14.00 -4.30 -8.87
N LEU A 251 13.24 -3.21 -8.83
CA LEU A 251 12.04 -3.07 -8.01
C LEU A 251 10.80 -3.74 -8.64
N PHE A 252 10.87 -4.15 -9.91
CA PHE A 252 9.82 -4.97 -10.51
C PHE A 252 9.94 -6.44 -10.07
N TYR A 253 11.16 -6.90 -9.79
CA TYR A 253 11.39 -8.25 -9.26
C TYR A 253 10.85 -8.39 -7.83
N MET A 254 9.66 -8.97 -7.69
CA MET A 254 9.03 -9.23 -6.40
C MET A 254 8.56 -10.68 -6.31
N THR A 255 9.06 -11.40 -5.30
CA THR A 255 8.67 -12.78 -5.01
C THR A 255 7.66 -12.88 -3.87
N THR A 256 7.50 -11.82 -3.08
CA THR A 256 6.62 -11.76 -1.92
C THR A 256 5.42 -10.82 -2.16
N PRO A 257 4.29 -11.01 -1.43
CA PRO A 257 3.17 -10.09 -1.44
C PRO A 257 3.59 -8.64 -1.14
N VAL A 258 2.93 -7.69 -1.77
CA VAL A 258 3.24 -6.25 -1.70
C VAL A 258 2.20 -5.50 -0.88
N HIS A 259 2.63 -4.47 -0.15
CA HIS A 259 1.77 -3.59 0.65
C HIS A 259 2.43 -2.21 0.81
N GLY A 260 1.70 -1.24 1.36
CA GLY A 260 2.14 0.15 1.55
C GLY A 260 2.53 0.83 0.24
N ALA A 261 3.69 1.48 0.24
CA ALA A 261 4.19 2.26 -0.91
C ALA A 261 4.55 1.42 -2.16
N SER A 262 4.45 0.09 -2.08
CA SER A 262 4.70 -0.84 -3.18
C SER A 262 3.42 -1.49 -3.72
N PHE A 263 2.27 -1.19 -3.12
CA PHE A 263 0.96 -1.63 -3.60
C PHE A 263 0.38 -0.63 -4.60
N PHE A 264 -0.18 -1.13 -5.71
CA PHE A 264 -0.67 -0.31 -6.82
C PHE A 264 -2.01 -0.81 -7.33
N GLY A 265 -2.82 0.13 -7.82
CA GLY A 265 -4.17 -0.13 -8.33
C GLY A 265 -5.15 -0.55 -7.22
N ARG A 266 -6.31 -1.06 -7.62
CA ARG A 266 -7.29 -1.74 -6.77
C ARG A 266 -7.83 -0.92 -5.61
N ARG A 267 -7.80 0.41 -5.74
CA ARG A 267 -8.30 1.34 -4.70
C ARG A 267 -9.79 1.15 -4.44
N THR A 268 -10.57 0.96 -5.50
CA THR A 268 -12.02 0.72 -5.42
C THR A 268 -12.32 -0.60 -4.72
N LEU A 269 -11.57 -1.65 -5.02
CA LEU A 269 -11.66 -2.95 -4.36
C LEU A 269 -11.32 -2.85 -2.87
N LEU A 270 -10.20 -2.20 -2.51
CA LEU A 270 -9.81 -2.00 -1.12
C LEU A 270 -10.84 -1.21 -0.33
N GLN A 271 -11.36 -0.12 -0.91
CA GLN A 271 -12.41 0.67 -0.28
C GLN A 271 -13.68 -0.16 -0.06
N SER A 272 -14.08 -0.97 -1.05
CA SER A 272 -15.23 -1.88 -0.92
C SER A 272 -15.03 -2.91 0.18
N LEU A 273 -13.83 -3.51 0.29
CA LEU A 273 -13.51 -4.46 1.36
C LEU A 273 -13.47 -3.77 2.73
N ARG A 274 -12.95 -2.55 2.81
CA ARG A 274 -13.00 -1.74 4.03
C ARG A 274 -14.46 -1.50 4.45
N ASP A 275 -15.31 -1.09 3.53
CA ASP A 275 -16.74 -0.86 3.80
C ASP A 275 -17.44 -2.15 4.24
N ASP A 276 -17.11 -3.30 3.64
CA ASP A 276 -17.58 -4.62 4.05
C ASP A 276 -17.16 -4.94 5.50
N VAL A 277 -15.93 -4.61 5.89
CA VAL A 277 -15.45 -4.77 7.28
C VAL A 277 -16.26 -3.90 8.26
N PHE A 278 -16.55 -2.66 7.90
CA PHE A 278 -17.29 -1.75 8.77
C PHE A 278 -18.79 -2.07 8.86
N SER A 279 -19.36 -2.61 7.79
CA SER A 279 -20.76 -3.04 7.70
C SER A 279 -21.01 -4.48 8.15
N GLN A 280 -19.97 -5.20 8.58
CA GLN A 280 -20.01 -6.61 8.99
C GLN A 280 -20.45 -7.57 7.89
N GLN A 281 -20.23 -7.17 6.63
CA GLN A 281 -20.44 -8.04 5.50
C GLN A 281 -19.23 -8.99 5.40
N VAL A 282 -19.48 -10.30 5.41
CA VAL A 282 -18.43 -11.27 5.12
C VAL A 282 -18.16 -11.28 3.62
N ALA A 283 -16.88 -11.18 3.27
CA ALA A 283 -16.42 -11.15 1.89
C ALA A 283 -15.45 -12.29 1.60
N GLY A 284 -15.44 -12.74 0.34
CA GLY A 284 -14.46 -13.67 -0.20
C GLY A 284 -13.72 -13.02 -1.37
N VAL A 285 -12.39 -12.96 -1.30
CA VAL A 285 -11.50 -12.39 -2.30
C VAL A 285 -10.91 -13.53 -3.13
N PHE A 286 -11.48 -13.76 -4.31
CA PHE A 286 -11.12 -14.86 -5.20
C PHE A 286 -10.36 -14.38 -6.42
N GLY A 287 -9.62 -15.26 -7.07
CA GLY A 287 -8.92 -14.93 -8.31
C GLY A 287 -7.76 -15.86 -8.58
N LEU A 288 -7.15 -15.71 -9.75
CA LEU A 288 -6.08 -16.58 -10.23
C LEU A 288 -4.86 -16.62 -9.30
N ARG A 289 -4.02 -17.65 -9.46
CA ARG A 289 -2.76 -17.77 -8.72
C ARG A 289 -1.85 -16.60 -9.11
N LYS A 290 -1.16 -16.02 -8.13
CA LYS A 290 -0.34 -14.80 -8.31
C LYS A 290 -1.11 -13.57 -8.82
N SER A 291 -2.45 -13.54 -8.71
CA SER A 291 -3.23 -12.33 -9.00
C SER A 291 -3.04 -11.22 -7.97
N GLY A 292 -2.48 -11.51 -6.79
CA GLY A 292 -2.18 -10.53 -5.73
C GLY A 292 -3.24 -10.44 -4.62
N LYS A 293 -3.95 -11.54 -4.33
CA LYS A 293 -4.91 -11.66 -3.22
C LYS A 293 -4.26 -11.36 -1.87
N THR A 294 -3.16 -12.05 -1.54
CA THR A 294 -2.41 -11.81 -0.29
C THR A 294 -1.90 -10.36 -0.19
N SER A 295 -1.50 -9.75 -1.31
CA SER A 295 -1.12 -8.33 -1.34
C SER A 295 -2.29 -7.41 -0.96
N ILE A 296 -3.51 -7.71 -1.43
CA ILE A 296 -4.73 -6.98 -1.07
C ILE A 296 -5.03 -7.15 0.43
N LEU A 297 -4.94 -8.37 0.96
CA LEU A 297 -5.17 -8.63 2.38
C LEU A 297 -4.16 -7.90 3.28
N MET A 298 -2.88 -7.93 2.91
CA MET A 298 -1.82 -7.21 3.63
C MET A 298 -2.02 -5.69 3.56
N GLN A 299 -2.41 -5.17 2.40
CA GLN A 299 -2.71 -3.74 2.23
C GLN A 299 -3.94 -3.33 3.06
N LEU A 300 -4.99 -4.14 3.08
CA LEU A 300 -6.17 -3.91 3.91
C LEU A 300 -5.81 -3.92 5.40
N LYS A 301 -4.98 -4.88 5.86
CA LYS A 301 -4.45 -4.90 7.23
C LYS A 301 -3.71 -3.60 7.56
N GLU A 302 -2.90 -3.07 6.64
CA GLU A 302 -2.17 -1.82 6.85
C GLU A 302 -3.10 -0.61 6.98
N GLU A 303 -4.08 -0.47 6.07
CA GLU A 303 -5.03 0.66 6.07
C GLU A 303 -5.93 0.69 7.31
N LEU A 304 -6.24 -0.48 7.86
CA LEU A 304 -7.10 -0.62 9.03
C LEU A 304 -6.37 -0.42 10.37
N LYS A 305 -5.03 -0.29 10.39
CA LYS A 305 -4.25 -0.08 11.62
C LYS A 305 -4.69 1.17 12.39
N GLU A 306 -5.05 2.23 11.68
CA GLU A 306 -5.46 3.51 12.28
C GLU A 306 -6.92 3.50 12.77
N ASP A 307 -7.72 2.50 12.37
CA ASP A 307 -9.17 2.44 12.61
C ASP A 307 -9.58 1.58 13.82
N LYS A 308 -8.65 1.29 14.74
CA LYS A 308 -8.89 0.39 15.89
C LYS A 308 -9.39 -1.02 15.49
N VAL A 309 -8.99 -1.51 14.33
CA VAL A 309 -9.30 -2.88 13.90
C VAL A 309 -8.10 -3.78 14.20
N VAL A 310 -8.33 -4.77 15.06
CA VAL A 310 -7.36 -5.83 15.36
C VAL A 310 -7.48 -6.90 14.27
N THR A 311 -6.46 -6.98 13.42
CA THR A 311 -6.48 -7.85 12.23
C THR A 311 -5.59 -9.08 12.42
N VAL A 312 -6.20 -10.26 12.41
CA VAL A 312 -5.51 -11.55 12.43
C VAL A 312 -5.46 -12.12 11.02
N LEU A 313 -4.27 -12.33 10.48
CA LEU A 313 -4.06 -13.00 9.19
C LEU A 313 -3.58 -14.44 9.42
N MET A 314 -4.26 -15.38 8.77
CA MET A 314 -3.95 -16.80 8.78
C MET A 314 -3.72 -17.27 7.35
N ASP A 315 -2.60 -17.94 7.14
CA ASP A 315 -2.28 -18.63 5.89
C ASP A 315 -2.63 -20.12 6.05
N LEU A 316 -3.66 -20.55 5.33
CA LEU A 316 -4.20 -21.89 5.49
C LEU A 316 -3.36 -22.97 4.80
N GLU A 317 -2.41 -22.59 3.93
CA GLU A 317 -1.43 -23.50 3.32
C GLU A 317 -0.53 -24.18 4.35
N THR A 318 -0.36 -23.56 5.53
CA THR A 318 0.54 -24.06 6.59
C THR A 318 -0.02 -25.25 7.38
N PHE A 319 -1.31 -25.58 7.21
CA PHE A 319 -1.98 -26.66 7.93
C PHE A 319 -2.08 -27.94 7.08
N PRO A 320 -2.36 -29.10 7.71
CA PRO A 320 -2.68 -30.30 6.96
C PRO A 320 -3.79 -30.06 5.94
N ALA A 321 -3.61 -30.58 4.74
CA ALA A 321 -4.65 -30.57 3.73
C ALA A 321 -5.50 -31.84 3.85
N PRO A 322 -6.79 -31.79 3.48
CA PRO A 322 -7.63 -32.96 3.46
C PRO A 322 -7.03 -34.16 2.70
N PRO A 323 -7.29 -35.40 3.17
CA PRO A 323 -8.38 -35.80 4.08
C PRO A 323 -8.11 -35.64 5.58
N GLU A 324 -6.94 -35.16 5.99
CA GLU A 324 -6.70 -34.81 7.39
C GLU A 324 -7.46 -33.53 7.72
N ASP A 325 -8.24 -33.54 8.80
CA ASP A 325 -9.06 -32.39 9.22
C ASP A 325 -8.17 -31.36 9.96
N PRO A 326 -7.91 -30.16 9.39
CA PRO A 326 -7.00 -29.18 10.00
C PRO A 326 -7.64 -28.34 11.11
N THR A 327 -8.92 -28.57 11.44
CA THR A 327 -9.71 -27.65 12.25
C THR A 327 -9.12 -27.41 13.63
N ASP A 328 -8.55 -28.44 14.28
CA ASP A 328 -7.95 -28.27 15.62
C ASP A 328 -6.70 -27.38 15.59
N ASP A 329 -5.85 -27.53 14.58
CA ASP A 329 -4.64 -26.73 14.45
C ASP A 329 -4.98 -25.28 14.06
N ILE A 330 -5.99 -25.08 13.20
CA ILE A 330 -6.51 -23.74 12.86
C ILE A 330 -7.09 -23.05 14.10
N VAL A 331 -7.91 -23.74 14.90
CA VAL A 331 -8.50 -23.18 16.12
C VAL A 331 -7.42 -22.81 17.14
N SER A 332 -6.39 -23.66 17.28
CA SER A 332 -5.25 -23.43 18.17
C SER A 332 -4.40 -22.24 17.72
N ASP A 333 -4.12 -22.14 16.42
CA ASP A 333 -3.37 -21.02 15.85
C ASP A 333 -4.15 -19.70 15.90
N LEU A 334 -5.46 -19.73 15.61
CA LEU A 334 -6.33 -18.56 15.72
C LEU A 334 -6.35 -18.01 17.17
N ARG A 335 -6.46 -18.89 18.18
CA ARG A 335 -6.32 -18.49 19.59
C ARG A 335 -4.99 -17.78 19.83
N ARG A 336 -3.87 -18.39 19.42
CA ARG A 336 -2.52 -17.85 19.63
C ARG A 336 -2.37 -16.47 18.99
N ARG A 337 -2.73 -16.34 17.70
CA ARG A 337 -2.63 -15.07 16.96
C ARG A 337 -3.55 -13.99 17.50
N LEU A 338 -4.77 -14.33 17.93
CA LEU A 338 -5.65 -13.39 18.60
C LEU A 338 -5.02 -12.85 19.88
N ILE A 339 -4.37 -13.70 20.69
CA ILE A 339 -3.69 -13.26 21.91
C ILE A 339 -2.52 -12.33 21.56
N GLU A 340 -1.72 -12.66 20.55
CA GLU A 340 -0.58 -11.86 20.11
C GLU A 340 -1.01 -10.47 19.60
N GLU A 341 -2.00 -10.42 18.70
CA GLU A 341 -2.49 -9.17 18.13
C GLU A 341 -3.25 -8.32 19.16
N LEU A 342 -4.05 -8.92 20.05
CA LEU A 342 -4.67 -8.15 21.13
C LEU A 342 -3.60 -7.57 22.08
N LYS A 343 -2.54 -8.31 22.41
CA LYS A 343 -1.43 -7.80 23.24
C LYS A 343 -0.66 -6.69 22.55
N SER A 344 -0.39 -6.79 21.24
CA SER A 344 0.32 -5.74 20.49
C SER A 344 -0.46 -4.41 20.50
N HIS A 345 -1.79 -4.47 20.58
CA HIS A 345 -2.69 -3.34 20.76
C HIS A 345 -2.95 -2.94 22.23
N SER A 346 -2.24 -3.54 23.20
CA SER A 346 -2.45 -3.31 24.64
C SER A 346 -3.87 -3.64 25.13
N LEU A 347 -4.52 -4.62 24.50
CA LEU A 347 -5.87 -5.08 24.82
C LEU A 347 -5.84 -6.34 25.70
N ARG A 348 -6.93 -6.56 26.44
CA ARG A 348 -7.10 -7.71 27.33
C ARG A 348 -7.21 -9.02 26.55
N THR A 349 -6.59 -10.07 27.08
CA THR A 349 -6.54 -11.42 26.48
C THR A 349 -6.89 -12.55 27.45
N GLN A 350 -7.39 -12.24 28.65
CA GLN A 350 -7.57 -13.22 29.73
C GLN A 350 -8.46 -14.41 29.30
N GLU A 351 -9.59 -14.13 28.65
CA GLU A 351 -10.57 -15.13 28.24
C GLU A 351 -9.97 -16.15 27.24
N LEU A 352 -9.09 -15.71 26.34
CA LEU A 352 -8.37 -16.60 25.41
C LEU A 352 -7.17 -17.28 26.08
N SER A 353 -6.48 -16.59 26.99
CA SER A 353 -5.30 -17.11 27.68
C SER A 353 -5.62 -18.23 28.67
N GLN A 354 -6.85 -18.27 29.18
CA GLN A 354 -7.34 -19.32 30.09
C GLN A 354 -7.78 -20.59 29.36
N LEU A 355 -7.96 -20.55 28.04
CA LEU A 355 -8.24 -21.74 27.25
C LEU A 355 -7.03 -22.69 27.21
N PRO A 356 -7.24 -24.01 27.04
CA PRO A 356 -6.16 -24.94 26.76
C PRO A 356 -5.46 -24.61 25.44
N ASP A 357 -4.29 -25.22 25.20
CA ASP A 357 -3.53 -24.98 23.97
C ASP A 357 -4.22 -25.46 22.70
N ARG A 358 -5.03 -26.51 22.83
CA ARG A 358 -5.92 -27.02 21.79
C ARG A 358 -7.38 -26.92 22.24
N PRO A 359 -8.00 -25.73 22.16
CA PRO A 359 -9.40 -25.56 22.54
C PRO A 359 -10.32 -26.13 21.46
N SER A 360 -11.53 -26.49 21.85
CA SER A 360 -12.61 -26.79 20.91
C SER A 360 -13.11 -25.52 20.20
N ILE A 361 -13.79 -25.71 19.06
CA ILE A 361 -14.44 -24.62 18.31
C ILE A 361 -15.38 -23.81 19.22
N LEU A 362 -16.13 -24.48 20.09
CA LEU A 362 -17.10 -23.85 21.00
C LEU A 362 -16.41 -23.03 22.10
N GLU A 363 -15.32 -23.55 22.67
CA GLU A 363 -14.54 -22.81 23.68
C GLU A 363 -13.94 -21.55 23.09
N LEU A 364 -13.33 -21.64 21.89
CA LEU A 364 -12.81 -20.47 21.18
C LEU A 364 -13.92 -19.45 20.87
N LYS A 365 -15.06 -19.92 20.35
CA LYS A 365 -16.23 -19.08 20.05
C LYS A 365 -16.66 -18.27 21.28
N ASN A 366 -16.88 -18.96 22.40
CA ASN A 366 -17.38 -18.33 23.64
C ASN A 366 -16.37 -17.31 24.21
N ALA A 367 -15.08 -17.65 24.21
CA ALA A 367 -14.02 -16.76 24.66
C ALA A 367 -13.91 -15.51 23.78
N LEU A 368 -13.95 -15.68 22.45
CA LEU A 368 -13.89 -14.58 21.50
C LEU A 368 -15.11 -13.64 21.66
N GLN A 369 -16.32 -14.18 21.80
CA GLN A 369 -17.52 -13.37 22.06
C GLN A 369 -17.45 -12.58 23.37
N ALA A 370 -16.89 -13.17 24.43
CA ALA A 370 -16.69 -12.47 25.70
C ALA A 370 -15.72 -11.29 25.57
N ILE A 371 -14.66 -11.45 24.77
CA ILE A 371 -13.72 -10.36 24.44
C ILE A 371 -14.40 -9.30 23.59
N LEU A 372 -15.11 -9.69 22.53
CA LEU A 372 -15.77 -8.78 21.59
C LEU A 372 -16.75 -7.84 22.29
N LYS A 373 -17.55 -8.35 23.24
CA LYS A 373 -18.46 -7.54 24.08
C LYS A 373 -17.78 -6.39 24.83
N ARG A 374 -16.50 -6.56 25.17
CA ARG A 374 -15.71 -5.52 25.85
C ARG A 374 -15.03 -4.60 24.87
N LEU A 375 -14.40 -5.16 23.84
CA LEU A 375 -13.78 -4.40 22.76
C LEU A 375 -14.76 -3.43 22.10
N HIS A 376 -16.02 -3.82 21.98
CA HIS A 376 -17.09 -2.98 21.44
C HIS A 376 -17.27 -1.69 22.25
N LYS A 377 -17.11 -1.73 23.59
CA LYS A 377 -17.21 -0.54 24.45
C LYS A 377 -16.09 0.46 24.19
N ASP A 378 -14.91 -0.03 23.81
CA ASP A 378 -13.73 0.78 23.53
C ASP A 378 -13.62 1.18 22.03
N GLY A 379 -14.62 0.78 21.23
CA GLY A 379 -14.70 1.01 19.79
C GLY A 379 -13.78 0.14 18.94
N HIS A 380 -13.23 -0.94 19.50
CA HIS A 380 -12.35 -1.86 18.79
C HIS A 380 -13.14 -2.92 18.03
N ARG A 381 -12.64 -3.26 16.85
CA ARG A 381 -13.15 -4.33 15.99
C ARG A 381 -12.12 -5.44 15.85
N VAL A 382 -12.56 -6.64 15.53
CA VAL A 382 -11.70 -7.77 15.20
C VAL A 382 -12.02 -8.24 13.79
N LEU A 383 -10.98 -8.35 12.97
CA LEU A 383 -11.05 -8.87 11.61
C LEU A 383 -10.17 -10.12 11.53
N VAL A 384 -10.75 -11.23 11.06
CA VAL A 384 -9.99 -12.44 10.74
C VAL A 384 -9.87 -12.56 9.22
N LEU A 385 -8.65 -12.67 8.72
CA LEU A 385 -8.33 -12.88 7.31
C LEU A 385 -7.84 -14.32 7.15
N LEU A 386 -8.56 -15.12 6.36
CA LEU A 386 -8.23 -16.51 6.06
C LEU A 386 -7.77 -16.59 4.59
N ASP A 387 -6.45 -16.66 4.38
CA ASP A 387 -5.85 -16.77 3.03
C ASP A 387 -5.69 -18.24 2.62
N GLU A 388 -5.61 -18.47 1.30
CA GLU A 388 -5.47 -19.81 0.68
C GLU A 388 -6.58 -20.81 1.11
N ILE A 389 -7.84 -20.36 1.07
CA ILE A 389 -9.01 -21.12 1.53
C ILE A 389 -9.23 -22.46 0.82
N GLU A 390 -8.67 -22.65 -0.38
CA GLU A 390 -8.69 -23.91 -1.11
C GLU A 390 -8.06 -25.07 -0.35
N TYR A 391 -7.18 -24.83 0.62
CA TYR A 391 -6.63 -25.87 1.49
C TYR A 391 -7.68 -26.46 2.44
N LEU A 392 -8.81 -25.75 2.66
CA LEU A 392 -9.98 -26.32 3.34
C LEU A 392 -10.95 -27.01 2.39
N THR A 393 -10.76 -26.90 1.08
CA THR A 393 -11.65 -27.46 0.04
C THR A 393 -10.86 -27.92 -1.20
N PRO A 394 -9.97 -28.94 -1.08
CA PRO A 394 -9.14 -29.38 -2.19
C PRO A 394 -9.97 -30.08 -3.26
N ALA A 395 -9.72 -29.73 -4.53
CA ALA A 395 -10.59 -30.12 -5.63
C ALA A 395 -10.33 -31.50 -6.27
N ASP A 396 -9.22 -32.17 -5.96
CA ASP A 396 -8.79 -33.41 -6.61
C ASP A 396 -9.09 -34.69 -5.81
N ARG A 397 -9.50 -34.58 -4.54
CA ARG A 397 -9.51 -35.74 -3.63
C ARG A 397 -10.83 -35.99 -2.90
N ILE A 398 -11.69 -34.98 -2.76
CA ILE A 398 -12.87 -35.09 -1.90
C ILE A 398 -14.02 -34.30 -2.52
N ASP A 399 -15.19 -34.93 -2.60
CA ASP A 399 -16.43 -34.19 -2.87
C ASP A 399 -16.67 -33.22 -1.71
N ILE A 400 -16.42 -31.94 -1.94
CA ILE A 400 -16.61 -30.91 -0.90
C ILE A 400 -18.07 -30.79 -0.47
N ALA A 401 -19.04 -31.28 -1.24
CA ALA A 401 -20.45 -31.26 -0.84
C ALA A 401 -20.78 -32.38 0.17
N GLU A 402 -20.22 -33.57 0.01
CA GLU A 402 -20.56 -34.79 0.79
C GLU A 402 -19.38 -35.44 1.55
N GLY A 403 -18.20 -34.84 1.55
CA GLY A 403 -17.00 -35.41 2.19
C GLY A 403 -17.04 -35.45 3.73
N ASP A 404 -16.10 -36.18 4.32
CA ASP A 404 -16.08 -36.55 5.75
C ASP A 404 -15.21 -35.63 6.62
N MET A 405 -15.42 -34.31 6.53
CA MET A 405 -14.77 -33.31 7.41
C MET A 405 -15.79 -32.27 7.91
N PRO A 406 -16.83 -32.70 8.63
CA PRO A 406 -17.92 -31.82 9.06
C PRO A 406 -17.45 -30.67 9.97
N ARG A 407 -16.24 -30.77 10.57
CA ARG A 407 -15.70 -29.76 11.49
C ARG A 407 -15.29 -28.47 10.80
N VAL A 408 -14.87 -28.52 9.53
CA VAL A 408 -14.62 -27.31 8.73
C VAL A 408 -15.91 -26.49 8.60
N ALA A 409 -17.02 -27.15 8.26
CA ALA A 409 -18.33 -26.50 8.22
C ALA A 409 -18.79 -26.02 9.60
N GLN A 410 -18.48 -26.75 10.68
CA GLN A 410 -18.74 -26.31 12.07
C GLN A 410 -17.96 -25.04 12.43
N PHE A 411 -16.68 -24.98 12.06
CA PHE A 411 -15.82 -23.83 12.33
C PHE A 411 -16.34 -22.58 11.63
N LEU A 412 -16.63 -22.67 10.32
CA LEU A 412 -17.22 -21.56 9.57
C LEU A 412 -18.62 -21.17 10.11
N SER A 413 -19.40 -22.14 10.60
CA SER A 413 -20.67 -21.87 11.27
C SER A 413 -20.48 -21.11 12.58
N ALA A 414 -19.44 -21.42 13.34
CA ALA A 414 -19.09 -20.70 14.56
C ALA A 414 -18.68 -19.26 14.26
N LEU A 415 -17.84 -19.04 13.23
CA LEU A 415 -17.48 -17.69 12.78
C LEU A 415 -18.71 -16.88 12.34
N ARG A 416 -19.59 -17.47 11.53
CA ARG A 416 -20.86 -16.83 11.12
C ARG A 416 -21.72 -16.45 12.33
N SER A 417 -21.86 -17.35 13.30
CA SER A 417 -22.61 -17.09 14.53
C SER A 417 -22.00 -15.94 15.34
N ILE A 418 -20.67 -15.80 15.37
CA ILE A 418 -20.03 -14.64 16.02
C ILE A 418 -20.37 -13.34 15.28
N VAL A 419 -20.32 -13.32 13.94
CA VAL A 419 -20.69 -12.13 13.15
C VAL A 419 -22.13 -11.68 13.43
N GLN A 420 -23.05 -12.64 13.52
CA GLN A 420 -24.47 -12.36 13.82
C GLN A 420 -24.70 -11.87 15.26
N GLU A 421 -23.85 -12.25 16.21
CA GLU A 421 -24.01 -11.96 17.63
C GLU A 421 -23.09 -10.82 18.14
N SER A 422 -22.21 -10.28 17.30
CA SER A 422 -21.22 -9.27 17.69
C SER A 422 -20.99 -8.23 16.59
N GLU A 423 -21.41 -6.99 16.84
CA GLU A 423 -21.36 -5.86 15.89
C GLU A 423 -19.94 -5.43 15.46
N ASN A 424 -18.92 -5.91 16.16
CA ASN A 424 -17.52 -5.54 15.99
C ASN A 424 -16.63 -6.70 15.53
N PHE A 425 -17.21 -7.72 14.88
CA PHE A 425 -16.49 -8.85 14.31
C PHE A 425 -16.92 -9.12 12.87
N THR A 426 -15.92 -9.43 12.02
CA THR A 426 -16.12 -9.98 10.68
C THR A 426 -14.90 -10.78 10.24
N PHE A 427 -15.02 -11.50 9.14
CA PHE A 427 -13.91 -12.21 8.53
C PHE A 427 -13.95 -12.11 7.02
N ILE A 428 -12.76 -12.21 6.40
CA ILE A 428 -12.59 -12.25 4.95
C ILE A 428 -11.87 -13.54 4.59
N LEU A 429 -12.36 -14.21 3.56
CA LEU A 429 -11.72 -15.37 2.96
C LEU A 429 -10.95 -14.92 1.72
N ALA A 430 -9.85 -15.56 1.41
CA ALA A 430 -9.19 -15.39 0.12
C ALA A 430 -8.70 -16.74 -0.40
N GLY A 431 -8.67 -16.89 -1.72
CA GLY A 431 -8.17 -18.10 -2.34
C GLY A 431 -8.45 -18.18 -3.84
N LEU A 432 -8.16 -19.32 -4.44
CA LEU A 432 -8.40 -19.53 -5.87
C LEU A 432 -9.88 -19.70 -6.22
N THR A 433 -10.64 -20.35 -5.34
CA THR A 433 -12.00 -20.81 -5.65
C THR A 433 -13.11 -20.18 -4.83
N SER A 434 -14.15 -19.67 -5.50
CA SER A 434 -15.40 -19.22 -4.88
C SER A 434 -16.33 -20.36 -4.50
N ALA A 435 -15.98 -21.62 -4.82
CA ALA A 435 -16.82 -22.78 -4.56
C ALA A 435 -17.25 -22.87 -3.08
N ILE A 436 -16.36 -22.49 -2.14
CA ILE A 436 -16.65 -22.50 -0.70
C ILE A 436 -17.73 -21.50 -0.28
N VAL A 437 -18.03 -20.46 -1.07
CA VAL A 437 -19.11 -19.49 -0.78
C VAL A 437 -20.34 -19.68 -1.67
N GLU A 438 -20.20 -20.39 -2.79
CA GLU A 438 -21.29 -20.61 -3.75
C GLU A 438 -21.93 -21.99 -3.65
N GLY A 439 -21.28 -22.99 -3.05
CA GLY A 439 -21.85 -24.32 -2.84
C GLY A 439 -22.87 -24.34 -1.71
N GLY A 440 -24.03 -25.00 -1.89
CA GLY A 440 -25.05 -25.11 -0.84
C GLY A 440 -24.68 -26.05 0.32
N ARG A 441 -23.71 -26.93 0.10
CA ARG A 441 -23.24 -27.94 1.08
C ARG A 441 -21.73 -27.90 1.20
N LEU A 442 -21.23 -28.23 2.39
CA LEU A 442 -19.83 -28.33 2.73
C LEU A 442 -19.63 -29.51 3.70
N TYR A 443 -18.94 -30.55 3.25
CA TYR A 443 -18.62 -31.78 3.98
C TYR A 443 -19.84 -32.42 4.66
N GLY A 444 -20.87 -32.71 3.87
CA GLY A 444 -22.10 -33.36 4.31
C GLY A 444 -23.05 -32.46 5.11
N ARG A 445 -22.69 -31.19 5.32
CA ARG A 445 -23.48 -30.21 6.10
C ARG A 445 -23.95 -29.04 5.22
N PRO A 446 -25.03 -28.33 5.61
CA PRO A 446 -25.36 -27.06 4.98
C PRO A 446 -24.19 -26.08 5.08
N ASN A 447 -23.84 -25.45 3.96
CA ASN A 447 -22.73 -24.50 3.94
C ASN A 447 -23.14 -23.18 4.63
N PRO A 448 -22.49 -22.77 5.74
CA PRO A 448 -22.83 -21.52 6.43
C PRO A 448 -22.56 -20.27 5.59
N LEU A 449 -21.72 -20.34 4.56
CA LEU A 449 -21.33 -19.19 3.74
C LEU A 449 -22.22 -19.00 2.51
N PHE A 450 -22.99 -20.03 2.14
CA PHE A 450 -23.82 -20.05 0.95
C PHE A 450 -24.81 -18.89 0.94
N SER A 451 -24.78 -18.09 -0.14
CA SER A 451 -25.63 -16.90 -0.33
C SER A 451 -25.53 -15.85 0.79
N TRP A 452 -24.48 -15.93 1.62
CA TRP A 452 -24.24 -14.99 2.72
C TRP A 452 -22.93 -14.22 2.53
N ALA A 453 -21.85 -14.90 2.16
CA ALA A 453 -20.58 -14.26 1.85
C ALA A 453 -20.60 -13.64 0.45
N LYS A 454 -20.17 -12.37 0.33
CA LYS A 454 -20.04 -11.66 -0.94
C LYS A 454 -18.76 -12.12 -1.64
N ALA A 455 -18.89 -12.73 -2.82
CA ALA A 455 -17.73 -13.08 -3.65
C ALA A 455 -17.24 -11.84 -4.42
N VAL A 456 -15.94 -11.58 -4.35
CA VAL A 456 -15.26 -10.48 -5.03
C VAL A 456 -14.04 -11.04 -5.76
N TYR A 457 -13.92 -10.76 -7.06
CA TYR A 457 -12.85 -11.31 -7.87
C TYR A 457 -11.75 -10.29 -8.15
N VAL A 458 -10.50 -10.73 -7.99
CA VAL A 458 -9.30 -9.96 -8.28
C VAL A 458 -9.02 -10.05 -9.78
N LYS A 459 -9.47 -9.02 -10.50
CA LYS A 459 -9.28 -8.88 -11.94
C LYS A 459 -7.84 -8.47 -12.28
N PRO A 460 -7.42 -8.68 -13.54
CA PRO A 460 -6.24 -8.04 -14.11
C PRO A 460 -6.30 -6.52 -13.92
N LEU A 461 -5.13 -5.87 -13.89
CA LEU A 461 -5.04 -4.43 -13.78
C LEU A 461 -5.56 -3.77 -15.07
N GLU A 462 -6.41 -2.77 -14.88
CA GLU A 462 -6.79 -1.87 -15.97
C GLU A 462 -5.55 -1.14 -16.49
N ARG A 463 -5.61 -0.70 -17.76
CA ARG A 463 -4.46 -0.08 -18.43
C ARG A 463 -3.88 1.07 -17.63
N GLU A 464 -4.74 1.97 -17.14
CA GLU A 464 -4.33 3.11 -16.33
C GLU A 464 -3.65 2.69 -15.01
N GLU A 465 -4.15 1.64 -14.36
CA GLU A 465 -3.57 1.12 -13.11
C GLU A 465 -2.19 0.49 -13.34
N ALA A 466 -2.04 -0.26 -14.44
CA ALA A 466 -0.78 -0.86 -14.85
C ALA A 466 0.27 0.20 -15.22
N ASP A 467 -0.14 1.24 -15.94
CA ASP A 467 0.74 2.34 -16.35
C ASP A 467 1.28 3.12 -15.15
N VAL A 468 0.42 3.37 -14.14
CA VAL A 468 0.82 4.00 -12.88
C VAL A 468 1.82 3.14 -12.11
N LEU A 469 1.59 1.82 -12.03
CA LEU A 469 2.51 0.87 -11.42
C LEU A 469 3.88 0.93 -12.11
N ALA A 470 3.89 0.78 -13.43
CA ALA A 470 5.11 0.75 -14.23
C ALA A 470 5.90 2.05 -14.09
N SER A 471 5.24 3.19 -14.27
CA SER A 471 5.88 4.50 -14.23
C SER A 471 6.39 4.85 -12.84
N THR A 472 5.66 4.47 -11.78
CA THR A 472 6.11 4.73 -10.40
C THR A 472 7.30 3.85 -10.02
N VAL A 473 7.24 2.55 -10.34
CA VAL A 473 8.33 1.62 -10.02
C VAL A 473 9.56 1.91 -10.88
N GLY A 474 9.36 2.16 -12.18
CA GLY A 474 10.41 2.59 -13.12
C GLY A 474 11.07 3.89 -12.67
N GLY A 475 10.29 4.91 -12.30
CA GLY A 475 10.81 6.18 -11.80
C GLY A 475 11.69 6.04 -10.56
N LYS A 476 11.33 5.16 -9.62
CA LYS A 476 12.17 4.85 -8.45
C LYS A 476 13.51 4.20 -8.81
N MET A 477 13.62 3.61 -10.00
CA MET A 477 14.85 3.04 -10.56
C MET A 477 15.53 3.97 -11.58
N GLY A 478 15.04 5.21 -11.74
CA GLY A 478 15.56 6.15 -12.74
C GLY A 478 15.26 5.75 -14.18
N ILE A 479 14.25 4.90 -14.39
CA ILE A 479 13.84 4.40 -15.71
C ILE A 479 12.60 5.17 -16.15
N GLN A 480 12.71 5.89 -17.26
CA GLN A 480 11.51 6.39 -17.93
C GLN A 480 10.94 5.29 -18.81
N ILE A 481 9.62 5.11 -18.76
CA ILE A 481 8.91 4.17 -19.62
C ILE A 481 8.08 4.98 -20.61
N GLU A 482 8.29 4.73 -21.90
CA GLU A 482 7.55 5.40 -22.96
C GLU A 482 6.11 4.86 -23.08
N PRO A 483 5.15 5.66 -23.57
CA PRO A 483 3.78 5.20 -23.77
C PRO A 483 3.66 3.92 -24.61
N GLY A 484 4.48 3.77 -25.65
CA GLY A 484 4.51 2.55 -26.47
C GLY A 484 5.10 1.34 -25.75
N ALA A 485 5.97 1.54 -24.76
CA ALA A 485 6.47 0.45 -23.92
C ALA A 485 5.41 0.01 -22.91
N LEU A 486 4.73 0.96 -22.26
CA LEU A 486 3.58 0.69 -21.38
C LEU A 486 2.50 -0.12 -22.10
N GLU A 487 2.25 0.24 -23.37
CA GLU A 487 1.34 -0.49 -24.25
C GLU A 487 1.77 -1.92 -24.49
N ALA A 488 3.01 -2.14 -24.94
CA ALA A 488 3.52 -3.49 -25.17
C ALA A 488 3.56 -4.34 -23.89
N LEU A 489 3.85 -3.74 -22.73
CA LEU A 489 3.81 -4.44 -21.44
C LEU A 489 2.39 -4.90 -21.09
N HIS A 490 1.40 -4.04 -21.28
CA HIS A 490 0.00 -4.36 -21.00
C HIS A 490 -0.55 -5.39 -21.99
N GLU A 491 -0.33 -5.18 -23.29
CA GLU A 491 -0.69 -6.11 -24.37
C GLU A 491 -0.11 -7.50 -24.14
N ALA A 492 1.16 -7.61 -23.74
CA ALA A 492 1.82 -8.90 -23.54
C ALA A 492 1.38 -9.64 -22.28
N SER A 493 0.98 -8.92 -21.23
CA SER A 493 0.65 -9.51 -19.92
C SER A 493 -0.84 -9.60 -19.63
N GLY A 494 -1.69 -9.01 -20.47
CA GLY A 494 -3.13 -8.87 -20.25
C GLY A 494 -3.47 -8.12 -18.96
N GLY A 495 -2.55 -7.29 -18.44
CA GLY A 495 -2.70 -6.62 -17.15
C GLY A 495 -2.54 -7.53 -15.92
N HIS A 496 -2.16 -8.81 -16.08
CA HIS A 496 -1.94 -9.67 -14.93
C HIS A 496 -0.74 -9.18 -14.10
N ALA A 497 -0.99 -8.73 -12.87
CA ALA A 497 -0.02 -7.95 -12.08
C ALA A 497 1.35 -8.63 -11.87
N PHE A 498 1.39 -9.96 -11.77
CA PHE A 498 2.64 -10.72 -11.68
C PHE A 498 3.37 -10.78 -13.02
N LEU A 499 2.67 -11.07 -14.12
CA LEU A 499 3.27 -11.18 -15.45
C LEU A 499 3.77 -9.81 -15.92
N TYR A 500 2.97 -8.76 -15.70
CA TYR A 500 3.33 -7.38 -16.02
C TYR A 500 4.64 -6.97 -15.32
N ARG A 501 4.76 -7.24 -14.02
CA ARG A 501 5.99 -6.98 -13.25
C ARG A 501 7.15 -7.85 -13.72
N ASN A 502 6.91 -9.14 -13.97
CA ASN A 502 7.97 -10.05 -14.40
C ASN A 502 8.54 -9.66 -15.77
N LEU A 503 7.69 -9.29 -16.73
CA LEU A 503 8.13 -8.77 -18.03
C LEU A 503 8.87 -7.44 -17.85
N SER A 504 8.36 -6.53 -17.04
CA SER A 504 9.04 -5.27 -16.73
C SER A 504 10.45 -5.51 -16.15
N SER A 505 10.58 -6.46 -15.21
CA SER A 505 11.84 -6.91 -14.62
C SER A 505 12.79 -7.49 -15.66
N ALA A 506 12.31 -8.35 -16.57
CA ALA A 506 13.11 -8.90 -17.65
C ALA A 506 13.68 -7.80 -18.57
N VAL A 507 12.85 -6.81 -18.93
CA VAL A 507 13.30 -5.66 -19.74
C VAL A 507 14.32 -4.83 -18.98
N VAL A 508 14.09 -4.55 -17.69
CA VAL A 508 15.05 -3.82 -16.85
C VAL A 508 16.40 -4.55 -16.74
N GLY A 509 16.42 -5.88 -16.76
CA GLY A 509 17.66 -6.66 -16.76
C GLY A 509 18.56 -6.42 -18.00
N HIS A 510 17.97 -6.05 -19.14
CA HIS A 510 18.69 -5.85 -20.40
C HIS A 510 18.82 -4.38 -20.81
N LEU A 511 18.21 -3.45 -20.08
CA LEU A 511 18.44 -2.02 -20.28
C LEU A 511 19.88 -1.66 -19.87
N PRO A 512 20.61 -0.83 -20.65
CA PRO A 512 21.97 -0.41 -20.32
C PRO A 512 22.08 0.12 -18.90
N THR A 513 23.10 -0.32 -18.15
CA THR A 513 23.38 0.13 -16.78
C THR A 513 24.12 1.47 -16.73
N ASP A 514 24.86 1.78 -17.80
CA ASP A 514 25.78 2.92 -17.84
C ASP A 514 25.13 4.19 -18.41
N ASP A 515 23.87 4.10 -18.84
CA ASP A 515 23.14 5.24 -19.37
C ASP A 515 22.68 6.17 -18.24
N PHE A 516 22.92 7.47 -18.42
CA PHE A 516 22.45 8.52 -17.51
C PHE A 516 20.92 8.57 -17.44
N GLN A 517 20.23 8.08 -18.47
CA GLN A 517 18.76 8.07 -18.55
C GLN A 517 18.27 6.77 -19.17
N ARG A 518 18.14 5.73 -18.34
CA ARG A 518 17.55 4.46 -18.77
C ARG A 518 16.14 4.71 -19.28
N THR A 519 15.89 4.35 -20.53
CA THR A 519 14.59 4.53 -21.17
C THR A 519 14.09 3.19 -21.68
N MET A 520 12.91 2.78 -21.24
CA MET A 520 12.21 1.61 -21.71
C MET A 520 11.32 2.01 -22.88
N THR A 521 11.64 1.51 -24.07
CA THR A 521 10.94 1.77 -25.33
C THR A 521 10.10 0.56 -25.75
N ARG A 522 9.14 0.74 -26.67
CA ARG A 522 8.38 -0.39 -27.24
C ARG A 522 9.31 -1.47 -27.79
N ALA A 523 10.38 -1.06 -28.49
CA ALA A 523 11.37 -1.97 -29.04
C ALA A 523 12.05 -2.81 -27.95
N SER A 524 12.45 -2.21 -26.81
CA SER A 524 13.07 -2.95 -25.71
C SER A 524 12.16 -4.03 -25.11
N VAL A 525 10.85 -3.76 -25.03
CA VAL A 525 9.87 -4.75 -24.57
C VAL A 525 9.71 -5.89 -25.57
N LEU A 526 9.60 -5.56 -26.87
CA LEU A 526 9.41 -6.55 -27.92
C LEU A 526 10.64 -7.46 -28.11
N THR A 527 11.85 -6.95 -27.90
CA THR A 527 13.09 -7.75 -27.94
C THR A 527 13.09 -8.85 -26.87
N GLU A 528 12.59 -8.54 -25.67
CA GLU A 528 12.56 -9.49 -24.55
C GLU A 528 11.37 -10.46 -24.61
N LEU A 529 10.34 -10.11 -25.38
CA LEU A 529 9.05 -10.76 -25.29
C LEU A 529 9.12 -12.26 -25.57
N THR A 530 9.83 -12.69 -26.62
CA THR A 530 9.91 -14.10 -27.02
C THR A 530 10.55 -14.96 -25.93
N ASP A 531 11.71 -14.54 -25.41
CA ASP A 531 12.43 -15.27 -24.36
C ASP A 531 11.68 -15.23 -23.03
N TRP A 532 10.98 -14.14 -22.75
CA TRP A 532 10.10 -14.03 -21.59
C TRP A 532 8.91 -14.99 -21.68
N LYS A 533 8.22 -15.05 -22.83
CA LYS A 533 7.08 -15.97 -23.04
C LYS A 533 7.48 -17.42 -22.80
N SER A 534 8.62 -17.85 -23.37
CA SER A 534 9.13 -19.21 -23.16
C SER A 534 9.43 -19.53 -21.69
N ARG A 535 9.99 -18.57 -20.94
CA ARG A 535 10.23 -18.76 -19.49
C ARG A 535 8.94 -18.81 -18.67
N MET A 536 7.90 -18.09 -19.09
CA MET A 536 6.63 -17.99 -18.36
C MET A 536 5.65 -19.11 -18.66
N GLN A 537 5.82 -19.84 -19.76
CA GLN A 537 4.90 -20.90 -20.20
C GLN A 537 4.52 -21.85 -19.05
N GLY A 538 5.50 -22.42 -18.33
CA GLY A 538 5.23 -23.33 -17.22
C GLY A 538 4.47 -22.69 -16.04
N HIS A 539 4.67 -21.39 -15.78
CA HIS A 539 3.91 -20.68 -14.75
C HIS A 539 2.46 -20.45 -15.16
N ILE A 540 2.22 -20.18 -16.45
CA ILE A 540 0.89 -19.94 -16.99
C ILE A 540 0.11 -21.24 -17.08
N GLU A 541 0.76 -22.32 -17.56
CA GLU A 541 0.21 -23.67 -17.51
C GLU A 541 -0.22 -24.04 -16.09
N GLU A 542 0.58 -23.71 -15.07
CA GLU A 542 0.21 -23.94 -13.67
C GLU A 542 -1.03 -23.12 -13.27
N ILE A 543 -1.12 -21.84 -13.64
CA ILE A 543 -2.31 -21.00 -13.39
C ILE A 543 -3.56 -21.63 -14.02
N VAL A 544 -3.49 -22.05 -15.27
CA VAL A 544 -4.61 -22.66 -16.01
C VAL A 544 -4.97 -24.01 -15.40
N GLN A 545 -3.98 -24.86 -15.11
CA GLN A 545 -4.20 -26.17 -14.51
C GLN A 545 -4.87 -26.07 -13.14
N HIS A 546 -4.53 -25.04 -12.35
CA HIS A 546 -5.23 -24.76 -11.10
C HIS A 546 -6.72 -24.46 -11.35
N VAL A 547 -7.05 -23.60 -12.32
CA VAL A 547 -8.46 -23.32 -12.66
C VAL A 547 -9.16 -24.61 -13.08
N LYS A 548 -8.55 -25.39 -13.97
CA LYS A 548 -9.11 -26.66 -14.44
C LYS A 548 -9.39 -27.66 -13.30
N ARG A 549 -8.52 -27.67 -12.28
CA ARG A 549 -8.68 -28.53 -11.10
C ARG A 549 -9.88 -28.12 -10.25
N TYR A 550 -10.08 -26.83 -9.99
CA TYR A 550 -11.13 -26.34 -9.09
C TYR A 550 -12.49 -26.08 -9.76
N TYR A 551 -12.52 -26.00 -11.09
CA TYR A 551 -13.68 -25.57 -11.86
C TYR A 551 -13.86 -26.42 -13.11
N ALA A 552 -14.43 -27.62 -12.94
CA ALA A 552 -14.54 -28.60 -14.03
C ALA A 552 -15.38 -28.13 -15.21
N ASN A 553 -16.54 -27.48 -14.96
CA ASN A 553 -17.39 -26.97 -16.04
C ASN A 553 -16.72 -25.81 -16.78
N GLU A 554 -16.06 -24.92 -16.04
CA GLU A 554 -15.28 -23.82 -16.60
C GLU A 554 -14.10 -24.33 -17.42
N ALA A 555 -13.46 -25.43 -17.01
CA ALA A 555 -12.41 -26.08 -17.78
C ALA A 555 -12.91 -26.53 -19.15
N VAL A 556 -14.06 -27.22 -19.18
CA VAL A 556 -14.72 -27.65 -20.43
C VAL A 556 -15.09 -26.45 -21.28
N MET A 557 -15.68 -25.41 -20.69
CA MET A 557 -16.05 -24.19 -21.42
C MET A 557 -14.81 -23.48 -21.98
N LEU A 558 -13.69 -23.44 -21.26
CA LEU A 558 -12.43 -22.89 -21.78
C LEU A 558 -11.88 -23.70 -22.95
N ASP A 559 -11.88 -25.02 -22.85
CA ASP A 559 -11.39 -25.90 -23.92
C ASP A 559 -12.26 -25.73 -25.18
N VAL A 560 -13.59 -25.65 -25.04
CA VAL A 560 -14.50 -25.35 -26.15
C VAL A 560 -14.19 -23.98 -26.77
N LEU A 561 -13.95 -22.94 -25.98
CA LEU A 561 -13.62 -21.61 -26.51
C LEU A 561 -12.31 -21.60 -27.30
N MET A 562 -11.30 -22.32 -26.82
CA MET A 562 -9.99 -22.44 -27.47
C MET A 562 -10.07 -23.22 -28.79
N GLU A 563 -10.96 -24.22 -28.88
CA GLU A 563 -11.16 -25.01 -30.10
C GLU A 563 -12.11 -24.33 -31.11
N SER A 564 -13.22 -23.78 -30.63
CA SER A 564 -14.30 -23.24 -31.46
C SER A 564 -15.11 -22.16 -30.71
N PRO A 565 -14.82 -20.86 -30.93
CA PRO A 565 -15.60 -19.77 -30.36
C PRO A 565 -17.09 -19.80 -30.72
N ALA A 566 -17.43 -20.37 -31.88
CA ALA A 566 -18.83 -20.55 -32.29
C ALA A 566 -19.57 -21.54 -31.38
N ASP A 567 -18.97 -22.70 -31.08
CA ASP A 567 -19.59 -23.70 -30.21
C ASP A 567 -19.72 -23.18 -28.77
N PHE A 568 -18.71 -22.43 -28.30
CA PHE A 568 -18.79 -21.75 -27.01
C PHE A 568 -19.99 -20.81 -26.94
N LYS A 569 -20.21 -20.00 -27.98
CA LYS A 569 -21.33 -19.05 -28.05
C LYS A 569 -22.68 -19.74 -27.99
N GLU A 570 -22.81 -20.93 -28.57
CA GLU A 570 -24.03 -21.74 -28.49
C GLU A 570 -24.28 -22.33 -27.09
N LEU A 571 -23.21 -22.72 -26.38
CA LEU A 571 -23.28 -23.31 -25.03
C LEU A 571 -23.35 -22.28 -23.90
N ALA A 572 -22.86 -21.05 -24.13
CA ALA A 572 -22.78 -20.00 -23.11
C ALA A 572 -24.13 -19.70 -22.42
N PRO A 573 -25.29 -19.69 -23.12
CA PRO A 573 -26.58 -19.48 -22.49
C PRO A 573 -27.03 -20.60 -21.53
N SER A 574 -26.57 -21.84 -21.71
CA SER A 574 -26.84 -22.97 -20.81
C SER A 574 -25.86 -23.03 -19.63
N GLU A 575 -24.61 -22.61 -19.84
CA GLU A 575 -23.54 -22.67 -18.81
C GLU A 575 -23.25 -21.29 -18.19
N ARG A 576 -24.30 -20.52 -17.88
CA ARG A 576 -24.19 -19.11 -17.43
C ARG A 576 -23.28 -18.92 -16.22
N VAL A 577 -23.29 -19.85 -15.28
CA VAL A 577 -22.47 -19.77 -14.06
C VAL A 577 -20.99 -19.93 -14.42
N ALA A 578 -20.65 -20.90 -15.26
CA ALA A 578 -19.29 -21.14 -15.70
C ALA A 578 -18.75 -19.95 -16.51
N VAL A 579 -19.53 -19.47 -17.49
CA VAL A 579 -19.15 -18.30 -18.31
C VAL A 579 -18.96 -17.06 -17.43
N ARG A 580 -19.86 -16.80 -16.47
CA ARG A 580 -19.71 -15.68 -15.54
C ARG A 580 -18.41 -15.79 -14.74
N ARG A 581 -18.09 -16.97 -14.18
CA ARG A 581 -16.84 -17.16 -13.41
C ARG A 581 -15.59 -16.98 -14.27
N LEU A 582 -15.61 -17.49 -15.50
CA LEU A 582 -14.49 -17.29 -16.44
C LEU A 582 -14.24 -15.81 -16.73
N LYS A 583 -15.30 -15.02 -16.90
CA LYS A 583 -15.22 -13.56 -17.04
C LYS A 583 -14.75 -12.88 -15.75
N ASP A 584 -15.23 -13.32 -14.59
CA ASP A 584 -14.85 -12.77 -13.29
C ASP A 584 -13.37 -13.07 -12.95
N LEU A 585 -12.85 -14.23 -13.36
CA LEU A 585 -11.43 -14.60 -13.28
C LEU A 585 -10.55 -13.87 -14.31
N GLY A 586 -11.16 -13.18 -15.29
CA GLY A 586 -10.45 -12.49 -16.35
C GLY A 586 -9.83 -13.42 -17.40
N LEU A 587 -10.37 -14.63 -17.56
CA LEU A 587 -9.91 -15.61 -18.56
C LEU A 587 -10.66 -15.49 -19.89
N VAL A 588 -11.87 -14.94 -19.87
CA VAL A 588 -12.74 -14.75 -21.04
C VAL A 588 -13.25 -13.32 -21.08
N HIS A 589 -13.20 -12.72 -22.26
CA HIS A 589 -13.76 -11.42 -22.56
C HIS A 589 -15.00 -11.58 -23.44
N GLU A 590 -15.99 -10.70 -23.27
CA GLU A 590 -17.19 -10.67 -24.11
C GLU A 590 -17.33 -9.27 -24.72
N HIS A 591 -17.30 -9.20 -26.05
CA HIS A 591 -17.41 -7.97 -26.83
C HIS A 591 -18.47 -8.16 -27.91
N ASP A 592 -19.51 -7.33 -27.89
CA ASP A 592 -20.62 -7.39 -28.85
C ASP A 592 -21.27 -8.78 -29.02
N GLY A 593 -21.25 -9.59 -27.95
CA GLY A 593 -21.78 -10.95 -27.93
C GLY A 593 -20.86 -12.01 -28.54
N GLU A 594 -19.62 -11.65 -28.90
CA GLU A 594 -18.54 -12.57 -29.20
C GLU A 594 -17.67 -12.80 -27.95
N PHE A 595 -17.11 -14.00 -27.85
CA PHE A 595 -16.26 -14.40 -26.73
C PHE A 595 -14.83 -14.63 -27.20
N GLU A 596 -13.88 -14.09 -26.44
CA GLU A 596 -12.45 -14.20 -26.72
C GLU A 596 -11.71 -14.66 -25.47
N VAL A 597 -10.65 -15.45 -25.68
CA VAL A 597 -9.75 -15.83 -24.59
C VAL A 597 -8.91 -14.63 -24.17
N SER A 598 -8.58 -14.56 -22.88
CA SER A 598 -7.62 -13.57 -22.40
C SER A 598 -6.23 -13.82 -22.98
N VAL A 599 -5.41 -12.77 -23.08
CA VAL A 599 -3.99 -12.84 -23.45
C VAL A 599 -3.23 -13.90 -22.64
N LEU A 600 -3.61 -14.12 -21.39
CA LEU A 600 -3.00 -15.13 -20.53
C LEU A 600 -3.06 -16.54 -21.17
N LEU A 601 -4.17 -16.86 -21.84
CA LEU A 601 -4.37 -18.17 -22.47
C LEU A 601 -3.70 -18.28 -23.84
N GLU A 602 -3.42 -17.17 -24.52
CA GLU A 602 -2.63 -17.14 -25.77
C GLU A 602 -1.14 -17.49 -25.56
N LEU A 603 -0.71 -17.53 -24.30
CA LEU A 603 0.66 -17.83 -23.89
C LEU A 603 0.89 -19.33 -23.58
N VAL A 604 -0.15 -20.16 -23.68
CA VAL A 604 -0.13 -21.60 -23.40
C VAL A 604 -0.10 -22.41 -24.68
#